data_AF-A0A084W698-F1
#
_entry.id   AF-A0A084W698-F1
#
_cell.length_a   1.000
_cell.length_b   1.000
_cell.length_c   1.000
_cell.angle_alpha   90.00
_cell.angle_beta   90.00
_cell.angle_gamma   90.00
#
_symmetry.space_group_name_H-M   'P 1'
#
loop_
_entity.id
_entity.type
_entity.pdbx_description
1 polymer ?
#
loop_
_entity_poly.entity_id
_entity_poly.type
_entity_poly.pdbx_seq_one_letter_code
_entity_poly.pdbx_strand_id
1 'polypeptide(L)'
;MNRMQNEVHSYYRTLLADTFGMVMKISQWVFTAPYPLHPYQQVTSASRQRFYVLRFLQKCFAVLIFGTITAMPVLMYFLHDKSVYMYSVPMSIKIMYYMQTALQVVGTWYVVYVYQFRTSIHRYYFGHLLHVLEQFGRRDIDVGLRRVKRAVRIVILLIPVQIGMVALLIILQTKSWRQFPKLVTLGGTLLGTTINLQYMTIMGTVAILLRQMNDTLESFLTPTSDVQKTMSIQLIQPTRLTVDDQLTIEKIRLLQLELMKVVAKTNASGFGTFLCIFIIATFMYINILLLQVYQGLKQNVITFDIFCIRLINCAFKLWGYVMIAYSNRLVQKQNLRVGTILHQLNKVDNQTTCFNIINRFITQTCLFYNVHEAHEMIPIDMSLIFKAI
;
A
#
# COMPACT_ATOMS: atom_id res chain seq x y z
N MET A 1 25.68 27.08 -7.78
CA MET A 1 24.32 26.51 -7.83
C MET A 1 24.29 24.98 -7.85
N ASN A 2 25.02 24.31 -8.75
CA ASN A 2 24.99 22.84 -8.88
C ASN A 2 25.37 22.05 -7.60
N ARG A 3 26.26 22.58 -6.75
CA ARG A 3 26.67 21.89 -5.51
C ARG A 3 25.55 21.82 -4.47
N MET A 4 24.85 22.93 -4.21
CA MET A 4 23.73 22.95 -3.26
C MET A 4 22.54 22.12 -3.75
N GLN A 5 22.25 22.15 -5.06
CA GLN A 5 21.17 21.33 -5.63
C GLN A 5 21.51 19.82 -5.55
N ASN A 6 22.77 19.45 -5.74
CA ASN A 6 23.23 18.07 -5.56
C ASN A 6 23.17 17.61 -4.09
N GLU A 7 23.46 18.50 -3.13
CA GLU A 7 23.36 18.20 -1.70
C GLU A 7 21.91 17.98 -1.26
N VAL A 8 20.98 18.84 -1.70
CA VAL A 8 19.53 18.70 -1.42
C VAL A 8 18.95 17.44 -2.06
N HIS A 9 19.29 17.17 -3.33
CA HIS A 9 18.91 15.95 -4.03
C HIS A 9 19.39 14.69 -3.27
N SER A 10 20.67 14.68 -2.87
CA SER A 10 21.26 13.56 -2.13
C SER A 10 20.60 13.35 -0.77
N TYR A 11 20.30 14.43 -0.05
CA TYR A 11 19.61 14.38 1.24
C TYR A 11 18.22 13.74 1.11
N TYR A 12 17.36 14.27 0.24
CA TYR A 12 15.99 13.74 0.09
C TYR A 12 15.97 12.33 -0.49
N ARG A 13 16.89 12.02 -1.40
CA ARG A 13 17.06 10.66 -1.90
C ARG A 13 17.41 9.69 -0.79
N THR A 14 18.31 10.06 0.10
CA THR A 14 18.72 9.22 1.23
C THR A 14 17.58 9.05 2.23
N LEU A 15 16.86 10.13 2.54
CA LEU A 15 15.71 10.10 3.43
C LEU A 15 14.57 9.21 2.90
N LEU A 16 14.27 9.31 1.61
CA LEU A 16 13.26 8.49 0.96
C LEU A 16 13.72 7.03 0.86
N ALA A 17 14.98 6.79 0.51
CA ALA A 17 15.55 5.45 0.46
C ALA A 17 15.54 4.76 1.84
N ASP A 18 15.81 5.50 2.92
CA ASP A 18 15.73 4.98 4.29
C ASP A 18 14.29 4.67 4.73
N THR A 19 13.32 5.50 4.31
CA THR A 19 11.89 5.27 4.59
C THR A 19 11.39 3.98 3.96
N PHE A 20 11.72 3.75 2.69
CA PHE A 20 11.32 2.55 1.94
C PHE A 20 12.25 1.35 2.14
N GLY A 21 13.45 1.55 2.67
CA GLY A 21 14.54 0.58 2.59
C GLY A 21 14.23 -0.76 3.26
N MET A 22 13.59 -0.75 4.43
CA MET A 22 13.22 -1.99 5.13
C MET A 22 12.14 -2.77 4.37
N VAL A 23 11.11 -2.07 3.87
CA VAL A 23 10.02 -2.66 3.09
C VAL A 23 10.54 -3.26 1.80
N MET A 24 11.42 -2.54 1.10
CA MET A 24 12.01 -3.00 -0.15
C MET A 24 12.92 -4.21 0.07
N LYS A 25 13.73 -4.24 1.14
CA LYS A 25 14.52 -5.41 1.49
C LYS A 25 13.63 -6.64 1.74
N ILE A 26 12.61 -6.53 2.58
CA ILE A 26 11.68 -7.64 2.86
C ILE A 26 10.97 -8.08 1.57
N SER A 27 10.54 -7.13 0.75
CA SER A 27 9.88 -7.42 -0.53
C SER A 27 10.81 -8.16 -1.51
N GLN A 28 12.10 -7.83 -1.52
CA GLN A 28 13.11 -8.54 -2.33
C GLN A 28 13.32 -9.97 -1.83
N TRP A 29 13.36 -10.18 -0.51
CA TRP A 29 13.41 -11.52 0.10
C TRP A 29 12.19 -12.38 -0.22
N VAL A 30 11.01 -11.75 -0.35
CA VAL A 30 9.73 -12.42 -0.62
C VAL A 30 9.35 -12.40 -2.11
N PHE A 31 10.27 -12.00 -3.01
CA PHE A 31 10.06 -11.99 -4.48
C PHE A 31 9.02 -10.99 -4.99
N THR A 32 8.53 -10.08 -4.14
CA THR A 32 7.59 -9.00 -4.50
C THR A 32 8.29 -7.72 -4.92
N ALA A 33 9.62 -7.71 -5.01
CA ALA A 33 10.36 -6.60 -5.61
C ALA A 33 11.58 -7.12 -6.39
N PRO A 34 11.98 -6.44 -7.48
CA PRO A 34 13.17 -6.81 -8.23
C PRO A 34 14.43 -6.68 -7.37
N TYR A 35 15.40 -7.57 -7.57
CA TYR A 35 16.75 -7.43 -7.03
C TYR A 35 17.80 -7.47 -8.16
N PRO A 36 18.75 -6.51 -8.22
CA PRO A 36 18.84 -5.28 -7.44
C PRO A 36 17.84 -4.21 -7.90
N LEU A 37 17.49 -3.27 -7.02
CA LEU A 37 16.56 -2.17 -7.33
C LEU A 37 17.21 -0.80 -7.14
N HIS A 38 17.64 -0.20 -8.24
CA HIS A 38 17.87 1.25 -8.28
C HIS A 38 16.52 1.96 -8.17
N PRO A 39 16.33 2.89 -7.22
CA PRO A 39 17.34 3.77 -6.59
C PRO A 39 17.79 3.41 -5.16
N TYR A 40 17.28 2.33 -4.57
CA TYR A 40 17.51 1.95 -3.17
C TYR A 40 18.87 1.28 -2.91
N GLN A 41 19.47 0.69 -3.95
CA GLN A 41 20.79 0.06 -3.90
C GLN A 41 21.70 0.76 -4.90
N GLN A 42 22.91 1.13 -4.47
CA GLN A 42 23.96 1.60 -5.37
C GLN A 42 24.77 0.38 -5.82
N VAL A 43 24.91 0.21 -7.13
CA VAL A 43 25.71 -0.88 -7.71
C VAL A 43 27.13 -0.36 -7.86
N THR A 44 28.01 -0.77 -6.96
CA THR A 44 29.46 -0.57 -7.10
C THR A 44 30.07 -1.69 -7.93
N SER A 45 31.19 -1.45 -8.60
CA SER A 45 31.90 -2.45 -9.40
C SER A 45 32.19 -3.74 -8.61
N ALA A 46 32.59 -3.61 -7.35
CA ALA A 46 32.88 -4.72 -6.43
C ALA A 46 31.63 -5.53 -5.99
N SER A 47 30.43 -4.95 -6.04
CA SER A 47 29.19 -5.64 -5.64
C SER A 47 28.45 -6.32 -6.81
N ARG A 48 28.89 -6.06 -8.05
CA ARG A 48 28.23 -6.54 -9.28
C ARG A 48 28.13 -8.07 -9.35
N GLN A 49 29.20 -8.79 -8.98
CA GLN A 49 29.21 -10.25 -9.02
C GLN A 49 28.29 -10.86 -7.95
N ARG A 50 28.25 -10.28 -6.74
CA ARG A 50 27.28 -10.64 -5.69
C ARG A 50 25.84 -10.46 -6.16
N PHE A 51 25.54 -9.34 -6.84
CA PHE A 51 24.21 -9.08 -7.38
C PHE A 51 23.80 -10.10 -8.44
N TYR A 52 24.72 -10.55 -9.30
CA TYR A 52 24.42 -11.59 -10.30
C TYR A 52 24.05 -12.93 -9.64
N VAL A 53 24.83 -13.38 -8.64
CA VAL A 53 24.56 -14.64 -7.92
C VAL A 53 23.21 -14.58 -7.19
N LEU A 54 22.96 -13.50 -6.45
CA LEU A 54 21.69 -13.31 -5.73
C LEU A 54 20.50 -13.24 -6.68
N ARG A 55 20.63 -12.57 -7.83
CA ARG A 55 19.58 -12.51 -8.85
C ARG A 55 19.29 -13.87 -9.46
N PHE A 56 20.34 -14.66 -9.72
CA PHE A 56 20.18 -16.02 -10.22
C PHE A 56 19.46 -16.91 -9.20
N LEU A 57 19.92 -16.92 -7.94
CA LEU A 57 19.26 -17.62 -6.84
C LEU A 57 17.80 -17.19 -6.69
N GLN A 58 17.53 -15.88 -6.78
CA GLN A 58 16.18 -15.34 -6.65
C GLN A 58 15.26 -15.85 -7.76
N LYS A 59 15.76 -15.93 -9.00
CA LYS A 59 15.01 -16.50 -10.14
C LYS A 59 14.78 -18.00 -9.97
N CYS A 60 15.80 -18.77 -9.58
CA CYS A 60 15.67 -20.21 -9.36
C CYS A 60 14.63 -20.50 -8.26
N PHE A 61 14.66 -19.75 -7.16
CA PHE A 61 13.69 -19.91 -6.09
C PHE A 61 12.29 -19.47 -6.52
N ALA A 62 12.14 -18.40 -7.29
CA ALA A 62 10.85 -17.99 -7.85
C ALA A 62 10.27 -19.05 -8.80
N VAL A 63 11.10 -19.69 -9.64
CA VAL A 63 10.70 -20.82 -10.50
C VAL A 63 10.30 -22.03 -9.66
N LEU A 64 11.01 -22.32 -8.57
CA LEU A 64 10.68 -23.41 -7.65
C LEU A 64 9.35 -23.15 -6.91
N ILE A 65 9.14 -21.94 -6.38
CA ILE A 65 7.86 -21.53 -5.80
C ILE A 65 6.75 -21.65 -6.85
N PHE A 66 6.99 -21.18 -8.07
CA PHE A 66 6.00 -21.26 -9.14
C PHE A 66 5.66 -22.71 -9.50
N GLY A 67 6.67 -23.56 -9.69
CA GLY A 67 6.49 -24.97 -10.01
C GLY A 67 5.75 -25.70 -8.90
N THR A 68 6.09 -25.44 -7.64
CA THR A 68 5.36 -26.01 -6.50
C THR A 68 3.91 -25.53 -6.45
N ILE A 69 3.65 -24.22 -6.56
CA ILE A 69 2.28 -23.66 -6.52
C ILE A 69 1.41 -24.17 -7.68
N THR A 70 1.99 -24.36 -8.87
CA THR A 70 1.26 -24.85 -10.05
C THR A 70 1.04 -26.36 -10.00
N ALA A 71 2.02 -27.12 -9.51
CA ALA A 71 1.92 -28.57 -9.37
C ALA A 71 0.99 -28.97 -8.22
N MET A 72 0.86 -28.15 -7.17
CA MET A 72 0.11 -28.51 -5.95
C MET A 72 -1.39 -28.76 -6.17
N PRO A 73 -2.15 -27.98 -6.96
CA PRO A 73 -3.53 -28.30 -7.30
C PRO A 73 -3.68 -29.65 -8.03
N VAL A 74 -2.74 -29.95 -8.95
CA VAL A 74 -2.71 -31.21 -9.70
C VAL A 74 -2.38 -32.37 -8.77
N LEU A 75 -1.37 -32.19 -7.90
CA LEU A 75 -0.98 -33.18 -6.89
C LEU A 75 -2.12 -33.44 -5.90
N MET A 76 -2.84 -32.39 -5.49
CA MET A 76 -4.03 -32.50 -4.65
C MET A 76 -5.11 -33.33 -5.35
N TYR A 77 -5.40 -33.05 -6.62
CA TYR A 77 -6.40 -33.80 -7.38
C TYR A 77 -6.07 -35.30 -7.45
N PHE A 78 -4.83 -35.66 -7.80
CA PHE A 78 -4.42 -37.07 -7.91
C PHE A 78 -4.22 -37.79 -6.56
N LEU A 79 -3.74 -37.09 -5.52
CA LEU A 79 -3.49 -37.71 -4.21
C LEU A 79 -4.72 -37.73 -3.29
N HIS A 80 -5.72 -36.87 -3.51
CA HIS A 80 -6.95 -36.77 -2.70
C HIS A 80 -8.20 -37.33 -3.39
N ASP A 81 -8.07 -38.14 -4.44
CA ASP A 81 -9.19 -38.71 -5.19
C ASP A 81 -10.21 -39.47 -4.32
N LYS A 82 -9.84 -39.85 -3.07
CA LYS A 82 -10.76 -40.46 -2.09
C LYS A 82 -11.19 -39.55 -0.93
N SER A 83 -10.53 -38.42 -0.65
CA SER A 83 -10.83 -37.58 0.52
C SER A 83 -11.65 -36.32 0.22
N VAL A 84 -11.58 -35.78 -1.01
CA VAL A 84 -12.47 -34.67 -1.45
C VAL A 84 -13.94 -35.11 -1.55
N TYR A 85 -14.17 -36.42 -1.75
CA TYR A 85 -15.49 -37.03 -1.78
C TYR A 85 -15.96 -37.55 -0.42
N MET A 86 -15.09 -37.60 0.60
CA MET A 86 -15.39 -38.27 1.87
C MET A 86 -16.17 -37.40 2.87
N TYR A 87 -16.25 -36.09 2.64
CA TYR A 87 -17.11 -35.20 3.41
C TYR A 87 -18.24 -34.70 2.51
N SER A 88 -19.46 -34.71 3.07
CA SER A 88 -20.66 -34.06 2.51
C SER A 88 -20.55 -32.52 2.53
N VAL A 89 -19.37 -31.99 2.18
CA VAL A 89 -19.14 -30.56 2.06
C VAL A 89 -20.02 -30.06 0.90
N PRO A 90 -20.86 -29.05 1.12
CA PRO A 90 -21.66 -28.43 0.06
C PRO A 90 -20.79 -28.06 -1.15
N MET A 91 -21.30 -28.31 -2.35
CA MET A 91 -20.58 -28.02 -3.60
C MET A 91 -20.12 -26.56 -3.71
N SER A 92 -20.86 -25.62 -3.12
CA SER A 92 -20.49 -24.20 -3.06
C SER A 92 -19.13 -23.96 -2.39
N ILE A 93 -18.82 -24.66 -1.29
CA ILE A 93 -17.53 -24.52 -0.57
C ILE A 93 -16.39 -25.07 -1.42
N LYS A 94 -16.63 -26.20 -2.12
CA LYS A 94 -15.64 -26.79 -3.02
C LYS A 94 -15.31 -25.82 -4.15
N ILE A 95 -16.32 -25.24 -4.79
CA ILE A 95 -16.16 -24.24 -5.86
C ILE A 95 -15.38 -23.01 -5.35
N MET A 96 -15.77 -22.46 -4.19
CA MET A 96 -15.04 -21.31 -3.60
C MET A 96 -13.57 -21.65 -3.32
N TYR A 97 -13.27 -22.85 -2.82
CA TYR A 97 -11.90 -23.30 -2.58
C TYR A 97 -11.07 -23.40 -3.86
N TYR A 98 -11.64 -23.95 -4.94
CA TYR A 98 -10.97 -23.99 -6.24
C TYR A 98 -10.77 -22.60 -6.83
N MET A 99 -11.78 -21.72 -6.75
CA MET A 99 -11.66 -20.32 -7.19
C MET A 99 -10.58 -19.57 -6.42
N GLN A 100 -10.55 -19.71 -5.09
CA GLN A 100 -9.53 -19.10 -4.23
C GLN A 100 -8.13 -19.61 -4.59
N THR A 101 -7.99 -20.92 -4.84
CA THR A 101 -6.71 -21.53 -5.25
C THR A 101 -6.29 -21.02 -6.62
N ALA A 102 -7.20 -20.97 -7.59
CA ALA A 102 -6.92 -20.43 -8.92
C ALA A 102 -6.49 -18.96 -8.86
N LEU A 103 -7.17 -18.12 -8.08
CA LEU A 103 -6.80 -16.72 -7.89
C LEU A 103 -5.42 -16.57 -7.23
N GLN A 104 -5.05 -17.44 -6.29
CA GLN A 104 -3.71 -17.43 -5.69
C GLN A 104 -2.62 -17.85 -6.67
N VAL A 105 -2.89 -18.86 -7.51
CA VAL A 105 -1.98 -19.29 -8.58
C VAL A 105 -1.80 -18.16 -9.59
N VAL A 106 -2.89 -17.57 -10.08
CA VAL A 106 -2.87 -16.45 -11.03
C VAL A 106 -2.19 -15.22 -10.42
N GLY A 107 -2.50 -14.87 -9.17
CA GLY A 107 -1.87 -13.77 -8.47
C GLY A 107 -0.37 -13.98 -8.28
N THR A 108 0.06 -15.21 -7.99
CA THR A 108 1.48 -15.55 -7.88
C THR A 108 2.17 -15.50 -9.24
N TRP A 109 1.52 -16.02 -10.29
CA TRP A 109 2.02 -15.91 -11.67
C TRP A 109 2.23 -14.44 -12.02
N TYR A 110 1.24 -13.60 -11.78
CA TYR A 110 1.32 -12.17 -12.02
C TYR A 110 2.50 -11.53 -11.28
N VAL A 111 2.72 -11.87 -10.01
CA VAL A 111 3.86 -11.34 -9.24
C VAL A 111 5.20 -11.78 -9.82
N VAL A 112 5.37 -13.07 -10.07
CA VAL A 112 6.65 -13.66 -10.51
C VAL A 112 7.00 -13.23 -11.94
N TYR A 113 6.04 -13.17 -12.85
CA TYR A 113 6.31 -12.89 -14.27
C TYR A 113 6.10 -11.44 -14.69
N VAL A 114 5.17 -10.72 -14.07
CA VAL A 114 4.85 -9.34 -14.47
C VAL A 114 5.45 -8.35 -13.48
N TYR A 115 5.17 -8.52 -12.19
CA TYR A 115 5.53 -7.53 -11.18
C TYR A 115 7.04 -7.52 -10.87
N GLN A 116 7.65 -8.68 -10.69
CA GLN A 116 9.09 -8.83 -10.37
C GLN A 116 10.00 -8.23 -11.46
N PHE A 117 9.51 -8.10 -12.70
CA PHE A 117 10.28 -7.54 -13.82
C PHE A 117 10.02 -6.05 -14.07
N ARG A 118 8.99 -5.45 -13.46
CA ARG A 118 8.67 -4.02 -13.63
C ARG A 118 9.39 -3.12 -12.64
N THR A 119 10.71 -3.07 -12.76
CA THR A 119 11.55 -2.03 -12.10
C THR A 119 11.07 -0.60 -12.40
N SER A 120 10.41 -0.41 -13.55
CA SER A 120 9.82 0.86 -13.98
C SER A 120 8.74 1.40 -13.03
N ILE A 121 7.94 0.54 -12.40
CA ILE A 121 6.91 0.97 -11.44
C ILE A 121 7.58 1.58 -10.22
N HIS A 122 8.59 0.90 -9.67
CA HIS A 122 9.32 1.36 -8.50
C HIS A 122 10.12 2.64 -8.72
N ARG A 123 10.75 2.75 -9.90
CA ARG A 123 11.44 3.97 -10.31
C ARG A 123 10.47 5.12 -10.54
N TYR A 124 9.29 4.85 -11.08
CA TYR A 124 8.29 5.87 -11.35
C TYR A 124 7.84 6.57 -10.06
N TYR A 125 7.31 5.84 -9.08
CA TYR A 125 6.81 6.51 -7.87
C TYR A 125 7.97 7.12 -7.06
N PHE A 126 9.14 6.46 -6.98
CA PHE A 126 10.28 7.03 -6.24
C PHE A 126 10.76 8.33 -6.89
N GLY A 127 10.83 8.38 -8.22
CA GLY A 127 11.23 9.57 -8.96
C GLY A 127 10.28 10.75 -8.74
N HIS A 128 8.96 10.52 -8.81
CA HIS A 128 7.97 11.57 -8.61
C HIS A 128 7.92 12.05 -7.15
N LEU A 129 8.01 11.13 -6.18
CA LEU A 129 8.09 11.50 -4.76
C LEU A 129 9.36 12.30 -4.45
N LEU A 130 10.49 11.90 -5.03
CA LEU A 130 11.76 12.62 -4.88
C LEU A 130 11.68 14.01 -5.54
N HIS A 131 11.08 14.12 -6.73
CA HIS A 131 10.90 15.40 -7.40
C HIS A 131 10.05 16.37 -6.57
N VAL A 132 8.93 15.89 -6.02
CA VAL A 132 8.08 16.68 -5.13
C VAL A 132 8.82 17.10 -3.86
N LEU A 133 9.64 16.22 -3.29
CA LEU A 133 10.51 16.52 -2.14
C LEU A 133 11.57 17.58 -2.46
N GLU A 134 12.18 17.52 -3.65
CA GLU A 134 13.16 18.53 -4.06
C GLU A 134 12.53 19.90 -4.27
N GLN A 135 11.31 19.93 -4.82
CA GLN A 135 10.63 21.18 -5.11
C GLN A 135 9.96 21.81 -3.88
N PHE A 136 9.52 21.01 -2.90
CA PHE A 136 8.69 21.49 -1.79
C PHE A 136 9.07 20.93 -0.40
N GLY A 137 10.13 20.13 -0.31
CA GLY A 137 10.56 19.56 0.95
C GLY A 137 10.91 20.64 1.97
N ARG A 138 10.20 20.62 3.10
CA ARG A 138 10.48 21.45 4.28
C ARG A 138 11.33 20.67 5.28
N ARG A 139 12.00 21.39 6.21
CA ARG A 139 12.91 20.80 7.21
C ARG A 139 12.24 19.78 8.15
N ASP A 140 10.92 19.84 8.30
CA ASP A 140 10.10 18.98 9.17
C ASP A 140 9.58 17.70 8.49
N ILE A 141 9.86 17.52 7.18
CA ILE A 141 9.38 16.35 6.42
C ILE A 141 9.93 15.03 6.97
N ASP A 142 11.12 15.07 7.55
CA ASP A 142 11.76 13.95 8.21
C ASP A 142 10.95 13.43 9.41
N VAL A 143 10.26 14.31 10.16
CA VAL A 143 9.38 13.93 11.27
C VAL A 143 8.18 13.16 10.72
N GLY A 144 7.58 13.66 9.63
CA GLY A 144 6.48 12.99 8.95
C GLY A 144 6.88 11.60 8.45
N LEU A 145 7.97 11.52 7.67
CA LEU A 145 8.47 10.26 7.10
C LEU A 145 8.88 9.26 8.20
N ARG A 146 9.43 9.73 9.32
CA ARG A 146 9.71 8.89 10.50
C ARG A 146 8.44 8.29 11.10
N ARG A 147 7.29 8.98 11.06
CA ARG A 147 6.00 8.41 11.51
C ARG A 147 5.54 7.28 10.60
N VAL A 148 5.64 7.43 9.28
CA VAL A 148 5.36 6.33 8.33
C VAL A 148 6.30 5.17 8.55
N LYS A 149 7.60 5.43 8.68
CA LYS A 149 8.61 4.40 8.98
C LYS A 149 8.28 3.65 10.27
N ARG A 150 7.85 4.36 11.33
CA ARG A 150 7.45 3.75 12.61
C ARG A 150 6.20 2.87 12.44
N ALA A 151 5.17 3.35 11.76
CA ALA A 151 3.95 2.59 11.51
C ALA A 151 4.25 1.30 10.72
N VAL A 152 5.03 1.42 9.65
CA VAL A 152 5.49 0.29 8.84
C VAL A 152 6.33 -0.70 9.67
N ARG A 153 7.23 -0.21 10.53
CA ARG A 153 8.03 -1.06 11.42
C ARG A 153 7.17 -1.87 12.39
N ILE A 154 6.12 -1.26 12.96
CA ILE A 154 5.18 -1.97 13.84
C ILE A 154 4.50 -3.12 13.08
N VAL A 155 4.04 -2.87 11.85
CA VAL A 155 3.43 -3.93 11.03
C VAL A 155 4.46 -5.01 10.69
N ILE A 156 5.71 -4.66 10.40
CA ILE A 156 6.77 -5.64 10.14
C ILE A 156 6.99 -6.55 11.35
N LEU A 157 6.89 -6.04 12.58
CA LEU A 157 7.01 -6.85 13.79
C LEU A 157 5.83 -7.84 13.96
N LEU A 158 4.69 -7.60 13.32
CA LEU A 158 3.55 -8.53 13.33
C LEU A 158 3.68 -9.67 12.31
N ILE A 159 4.54 -9.52 11.30
CA ILE A 159 4.72 -10.55 10.26
C ILE A 159 5.25 -11.88 10.83
N PRO A 160 6.29 -11.93 11.69
CA PRO A 160 6.75 -13.18 12.28
C PRO A 160 5.67 -13.89 13.11
N VAL A 161 4.83 -13.13 13.81
CA VAL A 161 3.69 -13.67 14.57
C VAL A 161 2.71 -14.33 13.61
N GLN A 162 2.37 -13.66 12.50
CA GLN A 162 1.49 -14.21 11.48
C GLN A 162 2.08 -15.48 10.84
N ILE A 163 3.39 -15.50 10.54
CA ILE A 163 4.08 -16.70 10.04
C ILE A 163 4.01 -17.83 11.06
N GLY A 164 4.30 -17.55 12.32
CA GLY A 164 4.25 -18.53 13.41
C GLY A 164 2.87 -19.13 13.58
N MET A 165 1.81 -18.32 13.50
CA MET A 165 0.42 -18.79 13.59
C MET A 165 0.01 -19.66 12.40
N VAL A 166 0.41 -19.32 11.18
CA VAL A 166 0.15 -20.16 10.00
C VAL A 166 0.96 -21.46 10.07
N ALA A 167 2.22 -21.39 10.50
CA ALA A 167 3.06 -22.57 10.69
C ALA A 167 2.49 -23.50 11.77
N LEU A 168 2.06 -22.95 12.91
CA LEU A 168 1.42 -23.70 13.99
C LEU A 168 0.12 -24.37 13.51
N LEU A 169 -0.69 -23.67 12.71
CA LEU A 169 -1.88 -24.25 12.09
C LEU A 169 -1.55 -25.44 11.19
N ILE A 170 -0.46 -25.36 10.41
CA ILE A 170 0.01 -26.46 9.56
C ILE A 170 0.45 -27.63 10.44
N ILE A 171 1.31 -27.40 11.44
CA ILE A 171 1.85 -28.44 12.35
C ILE A 171 0.72 -29.16 13.10
N LEU A 172 -0.24 -28.43 13.65
CA LEU A 172 -1.35 -29.01 14.41
C LEU A 172 -2.33 -29.79 13.52
N GLN A 173 -2.40 -29.47 12.22
CA GLN A 173 -3.26 -30.17 11.28
C GLN A 173 -2.54 -31.33 10.55
N THR A 174 -1.21 -31.38 10.54
CA THR A 174 -0.43 -32.45 9.92
C THR A 174 -0.50 -33.75 10.73
N LYS A 175 -1.56 -34.53 10.50
CA LYS A 175 -1.54 -35.99 10.75
C LYS A 175 -1.08 -36.80 9.52
N SER A 176 -0.85 -36.15 8.37
CA SER A 176 -0.31 -36.79 7.16
C SER A 176 0.40 -35.81 6.21
N TRP A 177 1.38 -36.32 5.46
CA TRP A 177 2.12 -35.61 4.39
C TRP A 177 1.24 -35.02 3.28
N ARG A 178 -0.04 -35.41 3.24
CA ARG A 178 -1.06 -34.96 2.29
C ARG A 178 -1.45 -33.47 2.45
N GLN A 179 -1.07 -32.80 3.55
CA GLN A 179 -1.42 -31.39 3.78
C GLN A 179 -0.36 -30.36 3.33
N PHE A 180 0.73 -30.82 2.72
CA PHE A 180 1.78 -29.98 2.11
C PHE A 180 1.28 -28.84 1.20
N PRO A 181 0.17 -28.98 0.44
CA PRO A 181 -0.37 -27.90 -0.38
C PRO A 181 -0.81 -26.66 0.42
N LYS A 182 -0.98 -26.77 1.75
CA LYS A 182 -1.20 -25.60 2.63
C LYS A 182 0.05 -24.72 2.79
N LEU A 183 1.25 -25.15 2.40
CA LEU A 183 2.41 -24.25 2.30
C LEU A 183 2.22 -23.18 1.20
N VAL A 184 1.43 -23.48 0.16
CA VAL A 184 1.11 -22.51 -0.91
C VAL A 184 0.36 -21.31 -0.35
N THR A 185 -0.54 -21.53 0.62
CA THR A 185 -1.29 -20.44 1.25
C THR A 185 -0.41 -19.56 2.13
N LEU A 186 0.66 -20.12 2.73
CA LEU A 186 1.68 -19.36 3.43
C LEU A 186 2.46 -18.46 2.47
N GLY A 187 2.89 -19.00 1.31
CA GLY A 187 3.53 -18.22 0.24
C GLY A 187 2.65 -17.06 -0.24
N GLY A 188 1.39 -17.33 -0.58
CA GLY A 188 0.44 -16.30 -0.99
C GLY A 188 0.17 -15.24 0.10
N THR A 189 0.19 -15.64 1.37
CA THR A 189 0.04 -14.72 2.50
C THR A 189 1.24 -13.77 2.62
N LEU A 190 2.46 -14.27 2.48
CA LEU A 190 3.68 -13.46 2.50
C LEU A 190 3.77 -12.49 1.32
N LEU A 191 3.39 -12.95 0.12
CA LEU A 191 3.32 -12.08 -1.07
C LEU A 191 2.34 -10.93 -0.83
N GLY A 192 1.13 -11.24 -0.33
CA GLY A 192 0.12 -10.24 -0.03
C GLY A 192 0.53 -9.23 1.03
N THR A 193 1.11 -9.68 2.15
CA THR A 193 1.51 -8.78 3.25
C THR A 193 2.63 -7.84 2.84
N THR A 194 3.61 -8.32 2.07
CA THR A 194 4.70 -7.46 1.57
C THR A 194 4.21 -6.41 0.58
N ILE A 195 3.21 -6.73 -0.25
CA ILE A 195 2.59 -5.76 -1.16
C ILE A 195 1.76 -4.73 -0.38
N ASN A 196 1.01 -5.15 0.65
CA ASN A 196 0.30 -4.21 1.53
C ASN A 196 1.25 -3.24 2.22
N LEU A 197 2.45 -3.69 2.61
CA LEU A 197 3.49 -2.82 3.16
C LEU A 197 4.01 -1.81 2.13
N GLN A 198 4.24 -2.24 0.88
CA GLN A 198 4.63 -1.32 -0.19
C GLN A 198 3.56 -0.25 -0.40
N TYR A 199 2.29 -0.65 -0.48
CA TYR A 199 1.15 0.24 -0.65
C TYR A 199 1.04 1.27 0.48
N MET A 200 1.06 0.79 1.73
CA MET A 200 1.02 1.62 2.93
C MET A 200 2.17 2.65 2.95
N THR A 201 3.36 2.24 2.53
CA THR A 201 4.52 3.15 2.49
C THR A 201 4.33 4.24 1.44
N ILE A 202 3.90 3.87 0.21
CA ILE A 202 3.65 4.84 -0.88
C ILE A 202 2.57 5.84 -0.48
N MET A 203 1.39 5.35 -0.09
CA MET A 203 0.25 6.20 0.26
C MET A 203 0.52 7.03 1.52
N GLY A 204 1.22 6.45 2.51
CA GLY A 204 1.65 7.17 3.70
C GLY A 204 2.58 8.35 3.38
N THR A 205 3.56 8.13 2.50
CA THR A 205 4.46 9.20 2.04
C THR A 205 3.71 10.28 1.27
N VAL A 206 2.81 9.90 0.35
CA VAL A 206 1.95 10.85 -0.38
C VAL A 206 1.11 11.68 0.59
N ALA A 207 0.46 11.04 1.57
CA ALA A 207 -0.39 11.72 2.54
C ALA A 207 0.38 12.74 3.39
N ILE A 208 1.64 12.47 3.73
CA ILE A 208 2.50 13.45 4.44
C ILE A 208 2.81 14.65 3.55
N LEU A 209 3.19 14.41 2.29
CA LEU A 209 3.53 15.49 1.36
C LEU A 209 2.31 16.38 1.08
N LEU A 210 1.14 15.77 0.84
CA LEU A 210 -0.12 16.50 0.71
C LEU A 210 -0.45 17.29 1.98
N ARG A 211 -0.25 16.69 3.16
CA ARG A 211 -0.47 17.37 4.44
C ARG A 211 0.39 18.62 4.56
N GLN A 212 1.68 18.56 4.23
CA GLN A 212 2.56 19.73 4.32
C GLN A 212 2.17 20.84 3.34
N MET A 213 1.77 20.47 2.11
CA MET A 213 1.23 21.42 1.15
C MET A 213 -0.04 22.09 1.67
N ASN A 214 -0.94 21.31 2.28
CA ASN A 214 -2.17 21.83 2.88
C ASN A 214 -1.89 22.72 4.10
N ASP A 215 -0.96 22.33 4.97
CA ASP A 215 -0.54 23.14 6.14
C ASP A 215 0.06 24.49 5.67
N THR A 216 0.72 24.51 4.50
CA THR A 216 1.22 25.75 3.89
C THR A 216 0.08 26.62 3.35
N LEU A 217 -0.89 26.02 2.65
CA LEU A 217 -2.06 26.77 2.18
C LEU A 217 -2.89 27.33 3.33
N GLU A 218 -3.04 26.57 4.42
CA GLU A 218 -3.76 26.99 5.62
C GLU A 218 -3.03 28.13 6.37
N SER A 219 -1.69 28.19 6.28
CA SER A 219 -0.94 29.31 6.83
C SER A 219 -1.24 30.65 6.14
N PHE A 220 -1.74 30.66 4.90
CA PHE A 220 -2.22 31.88 4.25
C PHE A 220 -3.58 32.37 4.78
N LEU A 221 -4.34 31.49 5.44
CA LEU A 221 -5.64 31.83 6.03
C LEU A 221 -5.53 32.33 7.47
N THR A 222 -4.45 32.00 8.17
CA THR A 222 -4.28 32.31 9.60
C THR A 222 -3.24 33.41 9.75
N PRO A 223 -3.59 34.60 10.28
CA PRO A 223 -2.59 35.62 10.56
C PRO A 223 -1.61 35.09 11.62
N THR A 224 -0.31 35.25 11.38
CA THR A 224 0.76 34.85 12.30
C THR A 224 0.51 35.43 13.69
N SER A 225 0.47 34.55 14.70
CA SER A 225 0.05 34.85 16.09
C SER A 225 0.86 35.97 16.78
N ASP A 226 2.02 36.34 16.26
CA ASP A 226 2.81 37.47 16.77
C ASP A 226 2.18 38.83 16.45
N VAL A 227 1.32 38.93 15.43
CA VAL A 227 0.57 40.16 15.10
C VAL A 227 -0.73 40.27 15.92
N GLN A 228 -1.24 39.12 16.37
CA GLN A 228 -2.52 39.02 17.07
C GLN A 228 -2.46 39.57 18.52
N LYS A 229 -1.26 39.61 19.12
CA LYS A 229 -1.05 40.25 20.42
C LYS A 229 -1.02 41.78 20.37
N THR A 230 -0.83 42.37 19.18
CA THR A 230 -0.71 43.83 19.02
C THR A 230 -1.95 44.45 18.35
N MET A 231 -2.78 43.67 17.64
CA MET A 231 -3.98 44.14 16.94
C MET A 231 -5.29 43.61 17.55
N SER A 232 -5.53 43.86 18.85
CA SER A 232 -6.77 43.42 19.49
C SER A 232 -8.01 44.29 19.19
N ILE A 233 -7.95 45.36 18.38
CA ILE A 233 -9.12 46.26 18.17
C ILE A 233 -9.36 46.69 16.70
N GLN A 234 -8.50 46.39 15.73
CA GLN A 234 -8.77 46.78 14.34
C GLN A 234 -9.17 45.57 13.50
N LEU A 235 -10.41 45.66 12.98
CA LEU A 235 -11.03 44.86 11.92
C LEU A 235 -10.13 43.78 11.33
N ILE A 236 -10.54 42.51 11.48
CA ILE A 236 -9.95 41.35 10.79
C ILE A 236 -10.13 41.58 9.29
N GLN A 237 -9.20 42.32 8.68
CA GLN A 237 -9.15 42.51 7.25
C GLN A 237 -8.56 41.24 6.64
N PRO A 238 -9.19 40.67 5.60
CA PRO A 238 -8.62 39.57 4.85
C PRO A 238 -7.26 40.00 4.30
N THR A 239 -6.18 39.36 4.74
CA THR A 239 -4.85 39.55 4.17
C THR A 239 -4.91 39.21 2.69
N ARG A 240 -4.87 40.23 1.83
CA ARG A 240 -4.78 40.07 0.38
C ARG A 240 -3.54 39.24 0.07
N LEU A 241 -3.71 38.17 -0.71
CA LEU A 241 -2.59 37.34 -1.12
C LEU A 241 -1.59 38.13 -1.97
N THR A 242 -0.31 38.00 -1.64
CA THR A 242 0.77 38.62 -2.40
C THR A 242 1.01 37.86 -3.70
N VAL A 243 1.74 38.46 -4.64
CA VAL A 243 2.11 37.81 -5.92
C VAL A 243 2.95 36.55 -5.67
N ASP A 244 3.79 36.56 -4.64
CA ASP A 244 4.60 35.39 -4.24
C ASP A 244 3.72 34.25 -3.68
N ASP A 245 2.65 34.59 -2.96
CA ASP A 245 1.68 33.60 -2.48
C ASP A 245 0.92 32.96 -3.66
N GLN A 246 0.57 33.75 -4.69
CA GLN A 246 -0.08 33.25 -5.90
C GLN A 246 0.81 32.24 -6.64
N LEU A 247 2.10 32.55 -6.80
CA LEU A 247 3.08 31.64 -7.40
C LEU A 247 3.24 30.37 -6.56
N THR A 248 3.19 30.50 -5.24
CA THR A 248 3.28 29.37 -4.31
C THR A 248 2.04 28.46 -4.40
N ILE A 249 0.84 29.04 -4.51
CA ILE A 249 -0.41 28.28 -4.71
C ILE A 249 -0.38 27.53 -6.04
N GLU A 250 0.06 28.18 -7.11
CA GLU A 250 0.18 27.56 -8.43
C GLU A 250 1.16 26.39 -8.41
N LYS A 251 2.32 26.58 -7.75
CA LYS A 251 3.32 25.52 -7.55
C LYS A 251 2.74 24.35 -6.75
N ILE A 252 2.01 24.63 -5.66
CA ILE A 252 1.34 23.60 -4.86
C ILE A 252 0.31 22.84 -5.70
N ARG A 253 -0.48 23.53 -6.54
CA ARG A 253 -1.46 22.87 -7.44
C ARG A 253 -0.79 21.83 -8.35
N LEU A 254 0.33 22.20 -8.97
CA LEU A 254 1.06 21.32 -9.87
C LEU A 254 1.70 20.13 -9.14
N LEU A 255 2.26 20.36 -7.95
CA LEU A 255 2.85 19.29 -7.15
C LEU A 255 1.79 18.33 -6.58
N GLN A 256 0.62 18.85 -6.17
CA GLN A 256 -0.49 17.99 -5.77
C GLN A 256 -1.02 17.17 -6.95
N LEU A 257 -1.10 17.75 -8.16
CA LEU A 257 -1.43 16.99 -9.37
C LEU A 257 -0.47 15.82 -9.58
N GLU A 258 0.82 16.07 -9.40
CA GLU A 258 1.85 15.04 -9.56
C GLU A 258 1.71 13.92 -8.53
N LEU A 259 1.48 14.26 -7.26
CA LEU A 259 1.20 13.29 -6.21
C LEU A 259 -0.07 12.48 -6.50
N MET A 260 -1.13 13.12 -6.99
CA MET A 260 -2.37 12.43 -7.35
C MET A 260 -2.20 11.55 -8.58
N LYS A 261 -1.33 11.90 -9.55
CA LYS A 261 -0.93 11.00 -10.64
C LYS A 261 -0.19 9.76 -10.11
N VAL A 262 0.62 9.90 -9.05
CA VAL A 262 1.25 8.74 -8.38
C VAL A 262 0.18 7.84 -7.76
N VAL A 263 -0.81 8.41 -7.06
CA VAL A 263 -1.93 7.65 -6.47
C VAL A 263 -2.73 6.95 -7.56
N ALA A 264 -3.15 7.67 -8.60
CA ALA A 264 -3.92 7.15 -9.72
C ALA A 264 -3.18 6.03 -10.43
N LYS A 265 -1.89 6.21 -10.74
CA LYS A 265 -1.10 5.14 -11.33
C LYS A 265 -0.94 3.96 -10.37
N THR A 266 -0.78 4.18 -9.07
CA THR A 266 -0.66 3.07 -8.10
C THR A 266 -1.96 2.25 -8.05
N ASN A 267 -3.12 2.91 -8.08
CA ASN A 267 -4.43 2.26 -7.98
C ASN A 267 -4.96 1.70 -9.32
N ALA A 268 -4.59 2.29 -10.45
CA ALA A 268 -5.05 1.86 -11.79
C ALA A 268 -4.06 0.93 -12.50
N SER A 269 -2.76 1.04 -12.23
CA SER A 269 -1.74 0.21 -12.89
C SER A 269 -1.74 -1.22 -12.36
N GLY A 270 -0.73 -1.98 -12.79
CA GLY A 270 -0.54 -3.35 -12.39
C GLY A 270 -0.44 -3.61 -10.88
N PHE A 271 -0.14 -2.58 -10.07
CA PHE A 271 -0.21 -2.67 -8.61
C PHE A 271 -1.67 -2.79 -8.12
N GLY A 272 -2.57 -1.99 -8.69
CA GLY A 272 -4.00 -2.04 -8.43
C GLY A 272 -4.67 -3.34 -8.85
N THR A 273 -4.31 -3.89 -10.02
CA THR A 273 -4.81 -5.21 -10.45
C THR A 273 -4.46 -6.30 -9.44
N PHE A 274 -3.23 -6.28 -8.91
CA PHE A 274 -2.84 -7.23 -7.88
C PHE A 274 -3.60 -7.00 -6.57
N LEU A 275 -3.80 -5.74 -6.15
CA LEU A 275 -4.64 -5.43 -5.00
C LEU A 275 -6.06 -5.99 -5.16
N CYS A 276 -6.69 -5.85 -6.34
CA CYS A 276 -8.01 -6.44 -6.61
C CYS A 276 -8.00 -7.96 -6.46
N ILE A 277 -7.06 -8.65 -7.10
CA ILE A 277 -6.92 -10.12 -7.00
C ILE A 277 -6.72 -10.53 -5.54
N PHE A 278 -5.85 -9.81 -4.82
CA PHE A 278 -5.57 -10.08 -3.41
C PHE A 278 -6.79 -9.85 -2.52
N ILE A 279 -7.56 -8.78 -2.77
CA ILE A 279 -8.78 -8.48 -2.02
C ILE A 279 -9.81 -9.58 -2.24
N ILE A 280 -10.09 -9.92 -3.50
CA ILE A 280 -11.07 -10.96 -3.85
C ILE A 280 -10.65 -12.33 -3.27
N ALA A 281 -9.37 -12.70 -3.42
CA ALA A 281 -8.85 -13.96 -2.88
C ALA A 281 -8.92 -14.01 -1.34
N THR A 282 -8.65 -12.90 -0.67
CA THR A 282 -8.73 -12.79 0.79
C THR A 282 -10.18 -12.87 1.28
N PHE A 283 -11.12 -12.28 0.53
CA PHE A 283 -12.55 -12.35 0.85
C PHE A 283 -13.06 -13.79 0.75
N MET A 284 -12.75 -14.49 -0.34
CA MET A 284 -13.10 -15.91 -0.47
C MET A 284 -12.48 -16.74 0.65
N TYR A 285 -11.21 -16.49 0.98
CA TYR A 285 -10.51 -17.22 2.05
C TYR A 285 -11.19 -17.03 3.42
N ILE A 286 -11.53 -15.80 3.80
CA ILE A 286 -12.22 -15.50 5.06
C ILE A 286 -13.56 -16.25 5.11
N ASN A 287 -14.36 -16.17 4.04
CA ASN A 287 -15.65 -16.85 3.96
C ASN A 287 -15.53 -18.38 4.09
N ILE A 288 -14.59 -18.99 3.36
CA ILE A 288 -14.32 -20.44 3.47
C ILE A 288 -13.93 -20.81 4.90
N LEU A 289 -13.04 -20.02 5.51
CA LEU A 289 -12.53 -20.32 6.84
C LEU A 289 -13.59 -20.16 7.93
N LEU A 290 -14.42 -19.11 7.87
CA LEU A 290 -15.56 -18.90 8.77
C LEU A 290 -16.60 -20.03 8.63
N LEU A 291 -16.90 -20.45 7.40
CA LEU A 291 -17.86 -21.53 7.15
C LEU A 291 -17.35 -22.87 7.66
N GLN A 292 -16.06 -23.16 7.48
CA GLN A 292 -15.44 -24.36 8.06
C GLN A 292 -15.45 -24.33 9.60
N VAL A 293 -15.24 -23.16 10.20
CA VAL A 293 -15.34 -22.97 11.65
C VAL A 293 -16.77 -23.23 12.12
N TYR A 294 -17.77 -22.66 11.46
CA TYR A 294 -19.18 -22.86 11.78
C TYR A 294 -19.61 -24.33 11.68
N GLN A 295 -19.30 -25.00 10.57
CA GLN A 295 -19.63 -26.41 10.37
C GLN A 295 -18.91 -27.32 11.36
N GLY A 296 -17.63 -27.05 11.62
CA GLY A 296 -16.85 -27.85 12.55
C GLY A 296 -17.24 -27.67 14.01
N LEU A 297 -17.75 -26.49 14.40
CA LEU A 297 -18.42 -26.28 15.68
C LEU A 297 -19.74 -27.07 15.76
N LYS A 298 -20.58 -26.97 14.73
CA LYS A 298 -21.87 -27.70 14.67
C LYS A 298 -21.69 -29.22 14.80
N GLN A 299 -20.60 -29.76 14.25
CA GLN A 299 -20.29 -31.18 14.28
C GLN A 299 -19.43 -31.61 15.49
N ASN A 300 -19.04 -30.68 16.37
CA ASN A 300 -18.12 -30.91 17.50
C ASN A 300 -16.78 -31.58 17.08
N VAL A 301 -16.33 -31.32 15.86
CA VAL A 301 -15.09 -31.91 15.30
C VAL A 301 -13.87 -31.02 15.57
N ILE A 302 -14.06 -29.73 15.79
CA ILE A 302 -12.97 -28.76 15.96
C ILE A 302 -12.66 -28.55 17.45
N THR A 303 -11.41 -28.80 17.84
CA THR A 303 -10.86 -28.44 19.17
C THR A 303 -10.75 -26.92 19.31
N PHE A 304 -10.94 -26.43 20.55
CA PHE A 304 -10.88 -25.00 20.87
C PHE A 304 -9.59 -24.30 20.37
N ASP A 305 -8.43 -24.96 20.47
CA ASP A 305 -7.16 -24.38 19.99
C ASP A 305 -7.17 -24.10 18.48
N ILE A 306 -7.72 -25.04 17.70
CA ILE A 306 -7.83 -24.89 16.24
C ILE A 306 -8.84 -23.80 15.89
N PHE A 307 -9.91 -23.66 16.67
CA PHE A 307 -10.87 -22.58 16.54
C PHE A 307 -10.19 -21.21 16.75
N CYS A 308 -9.46 -21.03 17.85
CA CYS A 308 -8.76 -19.79 18.18
C CYS A 308 -7.72 -19.40 17.12
N ILE A 309 -6.89 -20.35 16.67
CA ILE A 309 -5.87 -20.10 15.64
C ILE A 309 -6.51 -19.69 14.30
N ARG A 310 -7.63 -20.30 13.92
CA ARG A 310 -8.38 -19.93 12.70
C ARG A 310 -8.94 -18.51 12.81
N LEU A 311 -9.52 -18.16 13.96
CA LEU A 311 -10.09 -16.84 14.19
C LEU A 311 -9.00 -15.74 14.16
N ILE A 312 -7.85 -15.99 14.78
CA ILE A 312 -6.70 -15.08 14.72
C ILE A 312 -6.18 -14.91 13.29
N ASN A 313 -6.08 -16.00 12.51
CA ASN A 313 -5.70 -15.90 11.09
C ASN A 313 -6.71 -15.08 10.27
N CYS A 314 -8.01 -15.20 10.56
CA CYS A 314 -9.04 -14.35 9.98
C CYS A 314 -8.81 -12.87 10.33
N ALA A 315 -8.54 -12.57 11.59
CA ALA A 315 -8.24 -11.21 12.06
C ALA A 315 -7.00 -10.62 11.34
N PHE A 316 -5.93 -11.40 11.14
CA PHE A 316 -4.77 -10.96 10.37
C PHE A 316 -5.09 -10.68 8.90
N LYS A 317 -6.01 -11.44 8.28
CA LYS A 317 -6.45 -11.21 6.91
C LYS A 317 -7.32 -9.94 6.79
N LEU A 318 -8.24 -9.75 7.73
CA LEU A 318 -9.03 -8.51 7.84
C LEU A 318 -8.14 -7.28 8.09
N TRP A 319 -7.09 -7.43 8.90
CA TRP A 319 -6.09 -6.37 9.11
C TRP A 319 -5.43 -5.91 7.81
N GLY A 320 -5.24 -6.81 6.84
CA GLY A 320 -4.76 -6.46 5.50
C GLY A 320 -5.67 -5.45 4.78
N TYR A 321 -7.00 -5.60 4.90
CA TYR A 321 -7.94 -4.61 4.36
C TYR A 321 -7.86 -3.27 5.09
N VAL A 322 -7.73 -3.30 6.41
CA VAL A 322 -7.55 -2.09 7.22
C VAL A 322 -6.31 -1.33 6.76
N MET A 323 -5.19 -2.01 6.52
CA MET A 323 -3.96 -1.37 6.03
C MET A 323 -4.19 -0.65 4.69
N ILE A 324 -4.85 -1.33 3.73
CA ILE A 324 -5.13 -0.78 2.40
C ILE A 324 -6.09 0.43 2.52
N ALA A 325 -7.26 0.23 3.12
CA ALA A 325 -8.31 1.23 3.24
C ALA A 325 -7.85 2.46 4.06
N TYR A 326 -7.18 2.24 5.19
CA TYR A 326 -6.68 3.31 6.04
C TYR A 326 -5.64 4.17 5.31
N SER A 327 -4.70 3.54 4.61
CA SER A 327 -3.65 4.27 3.88
C SER A 327 -4.24 5.14 2.77
N ASN A 328 -5.24 4.63 2.03
CA ASN A 328 -5.93 5.42 1.02
C ASN A 328 -6.80 6.54 1.65
N ARG A 329 -7.46 6.26 2.78
CA ARG A 329 -8.23 7.25 3.54
C ARG A 329 -7.37 8.42 4.01
N LEU A 330 -6.11 8.20 4.36
CA LEU A 330 -5.20 9.29 4.74
C LEU A 330 -5.00 10.28 3.58
N VAL A 331 -4.88 9.79 2.35
CA VAL A 331 -4.78 10.62 1.14
C VAL A 331 -6.11 11.32 0.87
N GLN A 332 -7.24 10.59 0.89
CA GLN A 332 -8.58 11.16 0.73
C GLN A 332 -8.85 12.31 1.71
N LYS A 333 -8.46 12.13 2.98
CA LYS A 333 -8.62 13.16 4.02
C LYS A 333 -7.85 14.43 3.68
N GLN A 334 -6.66 14.32 3.10
CA GLN A 334 -5.91 15.50 2.66
C GLN A 334 -6.53 16.15 1.42
N ASN A 335 -7.08 15.37 0.49
CA ASN A 335 -7.79 15.90 -0.68
C ASN A 335 -9.08 16.66 -0.29
N LEU A 336 -9.82 16.15 0.69
CA LEU A 336 -10.99 16.87 1.23
C LEU A 336 -10.57 18.15 1.97
N ARG A 337 -9.51 18.08 2.78
CA ARG A 337 -8.99 19.24 3.52
C ARG A 337 -8.56 20.36 2.58
N VAL A 338 -7.87 20.05 1.48
CA VAL A 338 -7.46 21.09 0.52
C VAL A 338 -8.65 21.75 -0.15
N GLY A 339 -9.72 21.00 -0.47
CA GLY A 339 -10.96 21.57 -0.99
C GLY A 339 -11.57 22.61 -0.03
N THR A 340 -11.64 22.30 1.27
CA THR A 340 -12.14 23.25 2.28
C THR A 340 -11.26 24.51 2.37
N ILE A 341 -9.95 24.35 2.40
CA ILE A 341 -8.98 25.46 2.45
C ILE A 341 -9.13 26.35 1.20
N LEU A 342 -9.23 25.75 0.02
CA LEU A 342 -9.38 26.49 -1.23
C LEU A 342 -10.71 27.24 -1.29
N HIS A 343 -11.81 26.67 -0.80
CA HIS A 343 -13.08 27.38 -0.70
C HIS A 343 -13.02 28.57 0.27
N GLN A 344 -12.26 28.47 1.36
CA GLN A 344 -12.03 29.59 2.27
C GLN A 344 -11.17 30.67 1.61
N LEU A 345 -10.09 30.29 0.91
CA LEU A 345 -9.24 31.21 0.15
C LEU A 345 -10.03 31.90 -0.98
N ASN A 346 -11.02 31.23 -1.57
CA ASN A 346 -11.85 31.80 -2.64
C ASN A 346 -12.83 32.88 -2.13
N LYS A 347 -13.16 32.87 -0.83
CA LYS A 347 -14.05 33.88 -0.21
C LYS A 347 -13.32 35.16 0.21
N VAL A 348 -11.99 35.14 0.19
CA VAL A 348 -11.13 36.31 0.44
C VAL A 348 -11.19 37.20 -0.80
N ASP A 349 -11.40 38.51 -0.61
CA ASP A 349 -11.52 39.50 -1.69
C ASP A 349 -10.17 39.67 -2.43
N ASN A 350 -9.93 38.76 -3.36
CA ASN A 350 -8.66 38.54 -4.05
C ASN A 350 -8.71 39.07 -5.48
N GLN A 351 -7.54 39.38 -6.04
CA GLN A 351 -7.40 39.74 -7.45
C GLN A 351 -7.97 38.63 -8.36
N THR A 352 -8.54 39.02 -9.51
CA THR A 352 -9.17 38.12 -10.49
C THR A 352 -8.25 36.97 -10.95
N THR A 353 -6.94 37.21 -11.05
CA THR A 353 -5.93 36.19 -11.37
C THR A 353 -5.85 35.10 -10.30
N CYS A 354 -5.86 35.48 -9.02
CA CYS A 354 -5.82 34.53 -7.89
C CYS A 354 -7.11 33.71 -7.82
N PHE A 355 -8.26 34.35 -8.02
CA PHE A 355 -9.56 33.68 -8.11
C PHE A 355 -9.57 32.60 -9.22
N ASN A 356 -9.00 32.91 -10.39
CA ASN A 356 -8.89 31.94 -11.48
C ASN A 356 -7.97 30.76 -11.15
N ILE A 357 -6.84 31.00 -10.48
CA ILE A 357 -5.92 29.94 -10.03
C ILE A 357 -6.61 29.02 -9.01
N ILE A 358 -7.31 29.61 -8.03
CA ILE A 358 -8.03 28.86 -6.99
C ILE A 358 -9.15 28.03 -7.60
N ASN A 359 -9.96 28.59 -8.53
CA ASN A 359 -11.01 27.83 -9.19
C ASN A 359 -10.48 26.68 -10.05
N ARG A 360 -9.36 26.88 -10.76
CA ARG A 360 -8.67 25.78 -11.46
C ARG A 360 -8.21 24.70 -10.49
N PHE A 361 -7.70 25.09 -9.33
CA PHE A 361 -7.28 24.16 -8.29
C PHE A 361 -8.47 23.39 -7.71
N ILE A 362 -9.59 24.06 -7.37
CA ILE A 362 -10.81 23.40 -6.90
C ILE A 362 -11.30 22.37 -7.93
N THR A 363 -11.39 22.78 -9.20
CA THR A 363 -11.82 21.88 -10.29
C THR A 363 -10.91 20.65 -10.39
N GLN A 364 -9.59 20.86 -10.34
CA GLN A 364 -8.61 19.77 -10.37
C GLN A 364 -8.76 18.82 -9.17
N THR A 365 -8.98 19.36 -7.97
CA THR A 365 -9.17 18.56 -6.75
C THR A 365 -10.45 17.73 -6.81
N CYS A 366 -11.54 18.29 -7.35
CA CYS A 366 -12.80 17.56 -7.56
C CYS A 366 -12.65 16.39 -8.53
N LEU A 367 -11.82 16.54 -9.58
CA LEU A 367 -11.54 15.46 -10.54
C LEU A 367 -10.79 14.26 -9.93
N PHE A 368 -10.15 14.43 -8.77
CA PHE A 368 -9.40 13.36 -8.12
C PHE A 368 -10.24 12.44 -7.22
N TYR A 369 -11.55 12.62 -7.16
CA TYR A 369 -12.41 11.77 -6.33
C TYR A 369 -12.33 10.28 -6.73
N ASN A 370 -12.30 10.00 -8.05
CA ASN A 370 -12.26 8.63 -8.60
C ASN A 370 -10.88 7.96 -8.49
N VAL A 371 -9.84 8.70 -8.13
CA VAL A 371 -8.45 8.19 -8.02
C VAL A 371 -8.30 7.17 -6.88
N HIS A 372 -9.29 7.09 -6.01
CA HIS A 372 -9.30 6.23 -4.83
C HIS A 372 -9.93 4.85 -5.05
N GLU A 373 -10.20 4.49 -6.30
CA GLU A 373 -10.73 3.18 -6.69
C GLU A 373 -9.62 2.28 -7.26
N ALA A 374 -9.62 1.00 -6.87
CA ALA A 374 -8.74 0.01 -7.47
C ALA A 374 -9.30 -0.36 -8.85
N HIS A 375 -8.59 0.08 -9.90
CA HIS A 375 -8.95 -0.18 -11.29
C HIS A 375 -10.41 0.21 -11.65
N GLU A 376 -10.96 1.25 -11.01
CA GLU A 376 -12.36 1.71 -11.19
C GLU A 376 -13.43 0.67 -10.84
N MET A 377 -13.05 -0.42 -10.14
CA MET A 377 -13.95 -1.52 -9.78
C MET A 377 -14.29 -1.55 -8.30
N ILE A 378 -13.31 -1.26 -7.43
CA ILE A 378 -13.46 -1.41 -5.99
C ILE A 378 -13.06 -0.08 -5.32
N PRO A 379 -13.99 0.61 -4.64
CA PRO A 379 -13.62 1.77 -3.83
C PRO A 379 -12.71 1.30 -2.68
N ILE A 380 -11.51 1.87 -2.61
CA ILE A 380 -10.51 1.54 -1.58
C ILE A 380 -10.72 2.45 -0.37
N ASP A 381 -11.95 2.56 0.11
CA ASP A 381 -12.32 3.40 1.25
C ASP A 381 -12.67 2.53 2.47
N MET A 382 -13.11 3.15 3.57
CA MET A 382 -13.51 2.39 4.75
C MET A 382 -14.75 1.53 4.50
N SER A 383 -15.54 1.78 3.44
CA SER A 383 -16.66 0.93 3.07
C SER A 383 -16.19 -0.47 2.64
N LEU A 384 -14.94 -0.60 2.15
CA LEU A 384 -14.32 -1.89 1.88
C LEU A 384 -14.31 -2.80 3.12
N ILE A 385 -14.08 -2.23 4.32
CA ILE A 385 -14.07 -3.00 5.57
C ILE A 385 -15.49 -3.49 5.90
N PHE A 386 -16.49 -2.62 5.75
CA PHE A 386 -17.89 -2.98 5.98
C PHE A 386 -18.43 -3.99 4.97
N LYS A 387 -17.95 -3.95 3.72
CA LYS A 387 -18.31 -4.94 2.68
C LYS A 387 -17.57 -6.26 2.83
N ALA A 388 -16.44 -6.27 3.54
CA ALA A 388 -15.62 -7.46 3.75
C ALA A 388 -16.02 -8.27 5.00
N ILE A 389 -16.71 -7.63 5.95
CA ILE A 389 -17.40 -8.25 7.10
C ILE A 389 -18.79 -8.65 6.63
#